data_AF-A0A315WCE2-F1
#
_entry.id   AF-A0A315WCE2-F1
#
_cell.length_a   1.000
_cell.length_b   1.000
_cell.length_c   1.000
_cell.angle_alpha   90.00
_cell.angle_beta   90.00
_cell.angle_gamma   90.00
#
_symmetry.space_group_name_H-M   'P 1'
#
loop_
_entity.id
_entity.type
_entity.pdbx_description
1 polymer ?
#
loop_
_entity_poly.entity_id
_entity_poly.type
_entity_poly.pdbx_seq_one_letter_code
_entity_poly.pdbx_strand_id
1 'polypeptide(L)'
;KLSPAQWSALGFILVSSGKDLDVFDLKKYSASEEVLLRMLPVVKASNKTLLSFCNLSERSCEALSSVLSSQSSSLRELDLSNNNLQDSGVKLLSAGLKSPNCNLETLSLSGCLVSEEGCASLASALTSNPSHLKELDLSYNHPGDSGVKLLWAGLKDPHWRLEALRYGGTCCRSREGLIL
;
A
#
# COMPACT_ATOMS: atom_id res chain seq x y z
N LYS A 1 27.94 4.11 7.10
CA LYS A 1 26.58 3.95 7.65
C LYS A 1 26.19 5.26 8.33
N LEU A 2 25.04 5.87 7.99
CA LEU A 2 24.63 7.16 8.57
C LEU A 2 24.14 6.99 10.02
N SER A 3 24.42 7.98 10.87
CA SER A 3 23.91 8.09 12.25
C SER A 3 22.43 8.47 12.26
N PRO A 4 21.70 8.28 13.38
CA PRO A 4 20.30 8.71 13.50
C PRO A 4 20.11 10.19 13.14
N ALA A 5 20.97 11.08 13.63
CA ALA A 5 20.90 12.52 13.32
C ALA A 5 21.15 12.81 11.82
N GLN A 6 22.06 12.08 11.17
CA GLN A 6 22.29 12.22 9.74
C GLN A 6 21.09 11.76 8.91
N TRP A 7 20.38 10.70 9.33
CA TRP A 7 19.13 10.29 8.69
C TRP A 7 18.02 11.31 8.90
N SER A 8 17.87 11.87 10.10
CA SER A 8 16.91 12.95 10.35
C SER A 8 17.20 14.17 9.48
N ALA A 9 18.48 14.55 9.37
CA ALA A 9 18.90 15.65 8.51
C ALA A 9 18.61 15.37 7.03
N LEU A 10 18.90 14.15 6.55
CA LEU A 10 18.57 13.74 5.18
C LEU A 10 17.06 13.77 4.93
N GLY A 11 16.26 13.23 5.85
CA GLY A 11 14.80 13.26 5.75
C GLY A 11 14.26 14.69 5.69
N PHE A 12 14.78 15.59 6.54
CA PHE A 12 14.42 17.00 6.51
C PHE A 12 14.81 17.66 5.18
N ILE A 13 16.04 17.47 4.70
CA ILE A 13 16.51 18.03 3.42
C ILE A 13 15.61 17.57 2.27
N LEU A 14 15.24 16.29 2.24
CA LEU A 14 14.37 15.76 1.19
C LEU A 14 13.00 16.43 1.23
N VAL A 15 12.35 16.48 2.40
CA VAL A 15 11.02 17.08 2.59
C VAL A 15 11.03 18.59 2.31
N SER A 16 12.09 19.29 2.69
CA SER A 16 12.21 20.75 2.54
C SER A 16 12.80 21.19 1.19
N SER A 17 13.20 20.26 0.32
CA SER A 17 13.86 20.60 -0.95
C SER A 17 12.99 21.35 -1.95
N GLY A 18 11.68 21.52 -1.69
CA GLY A 18 10.74 22.25 -2.53
C GLY A 18 10.43 21.57 -3.87
N LYS A 19 11.07 20.44 -4.15
CA LYS A 19 10.62 19.51 -5.18
C LYS A 19 9.48 18.73 -4.55
N ASP A 20 8.31 18.72 -5.19
CA ASP A 20 7.31 17.69 -4.89
C ASP A 20 8.05 16.36 -4.93
N LEU A 21 8.10 15.68 -3.78
CA LEU A 21 8.72 14.37 -3.64
C LEU A 21 7.79 13.38 -4.35
N ASP A 22 7.82 13.43 -5.68
CA ASP A 22 6.86 12.72 -6.50
C ASP A 22 7.06 11.22 -6.30
N VAL A 23 8.31 10.74 -6.37
CA VAL A 23 8.65 9.33 -6.19
C VAL A 23 9.79 9.14 -5.19
N PHE A 24 9.48 8.51 -4.06
CA PHE A 24 10.46 8.00 -3.10
C PHE A 24 10.72 6.51 -3.35
N ASP A 25 11.97 6.16 -3.62
CA ASP A 25 12.40 4.78 -3.84
C ASP A 25 13.41 4.38 -2.76
N LEU A 26 13.02 3.48 -1.85
CA LEU A 26 13.84 3.07 -0.72
C LEU A 26 15.11 2.33 -1.18
N LYS A 27 15.11 1.70 -2.37
CA LYS A 27 16.28 0.99 -2.91
C LYS A 27 17.45 1.94 -3.17
N LYS A 28 17.17 3.22 -3.41
CA LYS A 28 18.22 4.27 -3.56
C LYS A 28 19.01 4.53 -2.26
N TYR A 29 18.52 4.04 -1.12
CA TYR A 29 19.06 4.32 0.21
C TYR A 29 19.48 3.06 0.98
N SER A 30 19.88 2.00 0.27
CA SER A 30 20.18 0.68 0.86
C SER A 30 18.98 0.11 1.63
N ALA A 31 17.96 -0.30 0.87
CA ALA A 31 16.67 -0.77 1.38
C ALA A 31 16.79 -1.70 2.60
N SER A 32 16.18 -1.27 3.71
CA SER A 32 16.00 -2.05 4.93
C SER A 32 14.86 -1.45 5.75
N GLU A 33 14.28 -2.25 6.63
CA GLU A 33 13.28 -1.77 7.60
C GLU A 33 13.79 -0.56 8.39
N GLU A 34 15.03 -0.58 8.88
CA GLU A 34 15.60 0.52 9.66
C GLU A 34 15.67 1.83 8.87
N VAL A 35 15.95 1.76 7.56
CA VAL A 35 15.94 2.95 6.70
C VAL A 35 14.50 3.41 6.46
N LEU A 36 13.56 2.50 6.22
CA LEU A 36 12.14 2.84 6.07
C LEU A 36 11.63 3.61 7.30
N LEU A 37 11.87 3.06 8.49
CA LEU A 37 11.39 3.67 9.75
C LEU A 37 11.98 5.07 9.97
N ARG A 38 13.23 5.31 9.57
CA ARG A 38 13.87 6.63 9.65
C ARG A 38 13.36 7.60 8.59
N MET A 39 12.88 7.08 7.47
CA MET A 39 12.42 7.87 6.31
C MET A 39 10.89 7.97 6.23
N LEU A 40 10.14 7.55 7.26
CA LEU A 40 8.68 7.73 7.32
C LEU A 40 8.22 9.18 7.05
N PRO A 41 8.92 10.24 7.52
CA PRO A 41 8.55 11.61 7.14
C PRO A 41 8.60 11.85 5.63
N VAL A 42 9.58 11.24 4.93
CA VAL A 42 9.71 11.32 3.47
C VAL A 42 8.61 10.51 2.80
N VAL A 43 8.34 9.28 3.26
CA VAL A 43 7.23 8.45 2.75
C VAL A 43 5.90 9.20 2.85
N LYS A 44 5.64 9.82 4.00
CA LYS A 44 4.42 10.59 4.26
C LYS A 44 4.31 11.84 3.37
N ALA A 45 5.42 12.48 3.06
CA ALA A 45 5.46 13.66 2.19
C ALA A 45 5.46 13.32 0.69
N SER A 46 5.72 12.06 0.32
CA SER A 46 5.85 11.65 -1.08
C SER A 46 4.50 11.29 -1.69
N ASN A 47 4.33 11.50 -3.00
CA ASN A 47 3.13 11.06 -3.72
C ASN A 47 3.16 9.54 -3.98
N LYS A 48 4.31 9.03 -4.41
CA LYS A 48 4.55 7.62 -4.71
C LYS A 48 5.72 7.09 -3.91
N THR A 49 5.56 5.90 -3.35
CA THR A 49 6.61 5.22 -2.58
C THR A 49 6.82 3.79 -3.09
N LEU A 50 8.06 3.47 -3.44
CA LEU A 50 8.50 2.17 -3.95
C LEU A 50 9.28 1.42 -2.86
N LEU A 51 8.68 0.35 -2.33
CA LEU A 51 9.22 -0.49 -1.27
C LEU A 51 9.29 -1.97 -1.66
N SER A 52 9.25 -2.28 -2.96
CA SER A 52 9.33 -3.66 -3.42
C SER A 52 10.67 -4.30 -3.03
N PHE A 53 10.68 -5.58 -2.65
CA PHE A 53 11.88 -6.30 -2.23
C PHE A 53 12.70 -5.59 -1.13
N CYS A 54 12.05 -4.99 -0.14
CA CYS A 54 12.71 -4.24 0.94
C CYS A 54 12.82 -5.00 2.27
N ASN A 55 12.48 -6.30 2.26
CA ASN A 55 12.50 -7.19 3.44
C ASN A 55 11.71 -6.60 4.63
N LEU A 56 10.50 -6.13 4.34
CA LEU A 56 9.63 -5.50 5.32
C LEU A 56 8.98 -6.53 6.25
N SER A 57 8.78 -6.16 7.51
CA SER A 57 8.10 -6.98 8.52
C SER A 57 6.72 -6.39 8.91
N GLU A 58 6.05 -7.02 9.87
CA GLU A 58 4.84 -6.48 10.49
C GLU A 58 5.06 -5.08 11.11
N ARG A 59 6.25 -4.82 11.69
CA ARG A 59 6.61 -3.51 12.24
C ARG A 59 6.62 -2.43 11.16
N SER A 60 7.10 -2.76 9.97
CA SER A 60 7.04 -1.88 8.80
C SER A 60 5.59 -1.63 8.38
N CYS A 61 4.73 -2.65 8.41
CA CYS A 61 3.31 -2.51 8.08
C CYS A 61 2.55 -1.62 9.08
N GLU A 62 2.84 -1.75 10.39
CA GLU A 62 2.26 -0.89 11.43
C GLU A 62 2.67 0.58 11.25
N ALA A 63 3.95 0.82 10.94
CA ALA A 63 4.44 2.16 10.65
C ALA A 63 3.80 2.76 9.39
N LEU A 64 3.66 1.97 8.32
CA LEU A 64 2.98 2.39 7.09
C LEU A 64 1.48 2.62 7.31
N SER A 65 0.83 1.80 8.14
CA SER A 65 -0.56 2.00 8.56
C SER A 65 -0.77 3.34 9.26
N SER A 66 0.20 3.74 10.09
CA SER A 66 0.22 5.07 10.73
C SER A 66 0.41 6.20 9.71
N VAL A 67 1.16 5.98 8.62
CA VAL A 67 1.28 6.94 7.51
C VAL A 67 -0.04 7.03 6.74
N LEU A 68 -0.63 5.90 6.36
CA LEU A 68 -1.89 5.83 5.60
C LEU A 68 -3.06 6.48 6.33
N SER A 69 -3.10 6.38 7.66
CA SER A 69 -4.17 6.95 8.48
C SER A 69 -3.97 8.43 8.84
N SER A 70 -2.84 9.03 8.46
CA SER A 70 -2.47 10.40 8.83
C SER A 70 -3.07 11.44 7.89
N GLN A 71 -3.73 12.45 8.43
CA GLN A 71 -4.32 13.55 7.67
C GLN A 71 -3.32 14.33 6.80
N SER A 72 -2.05 14.40 7.21
CA SER A 72 -0.99 15.09 6.45
C SER A 72 -0.23 14.17 5.50
N SER A 73 -0.74 12.98 5.20
CA SER A 73 -0.13 12.09 4.21
C SER A 73 -0.46 12.54 2.79
N SER A 74 0.58 12.75 1.98
CA SER A 74 0.48 13.03 0.55
C SER A 74 0.49 11.77 -0.31
N LEU A 75 0.67 10.61 0.31
CA LEU A 75 0.81 9.32 -0.38
C LEU A 75 -0.47 8.98 -1.17
N ARG A 76 -0.27 8.66 -2.45
CA ARG A 76 -1.30 8.22 -3.42
C ARG A 76 -0.97 6.84 -3.99
N GLU A 77 0.31 6.52 -4.15
CA GLU A 77 0.75 5.23 -4.70
C GLU A 77 1.75 4.54 -3.78
N LEU A 78 1.49 3.27 -3.44
CA LEU A 78 2.35 2.46 -2.60
C LEU A 78 2.61 1.09 -3.23
N ASP A 79 3.87 0.83 -3.59
CA ASP A 79 4.33 -0.48 -4.05
C ASP A 79 5.04 -1.23 -2.92
N LEU A 80 4.41 -2.30 -2.44
CA LEU A 80 4.94 -3.21 -1.42
C LEU A 80 5.30 -4.58 -1.99
N SER A 81 5.34 -4.72 -3.32
CA SER A 81 5.46 -6.02 -3.98
C SER A 81 6.70 -6.81 -3.54
N ASN A 82 6.58 -8.14 -3.52
CA ASN A 82 7.67 -9.06 -3.19
C ASN A 82 8.28 -8.80 -1.80
N ASN A 83 7.43 -8.50 -0.82
CA ASN A 83 7.78 -8.56 0.59
C ASN A 83 6.96 -9.67 1.25
N ASN A 84 7.55 -10.42 2.18
CA ASN A 84 6.87 -11.51 2.87
C ASN A 84 5.91 -10.98 3.96
N LEU A 85 4.87 -10.26 3.54
CA LEU A 85 3.95 -9.57 4.46
C LEU A 85 2.90 -10.52 5.06
N GLN A 86 2.47 -11.52 4.28
CA GLN A 86 1.41 -12.46 4.65
C GLN A 86 0.11 -11.75 5.06
N ASP A 87 -0.85 -12.49 5.61
CA ASP A 87 -2.14 -11.93 6.02
C ASP A 87 -2.01 -10.99 7.23
N SER A 88 -1.05 -11.22 8.13
CA SER A 88 -0.82 -10.39 9.31
C SER A 88 -0.36 -8.98 8.94
N GLY A 89 0.59 -8.84 8.02
CA GLY A 89 1.02 -7.54 7.49
C GLY A 89 -0.11 -6.82 6.75
N VAL A 90 -0.88 -7.55 5.92
CA VAL A 90 -2.04 -6.99 5.21
C VAL A 90 -3.13 -6.52 6.17
N LYS A 91 -3.37 -7.22 7.28
CA LYS A 91 -4.32 -6.81 8.32
C LYS A 91 -3.92 -5.49 8.98
N LEU A 92 -2.63 -5.29 9.26
CA LEU A 92 -2.12 -4.03 9.80
C LEU A 92 -2.29 -2.88 8.80
N LEU A 93 -1.94 -3.10 7.52
CA LEU A 93 -2.15 -2.10 6.46
C LEU A 93 -3.63 -1.76 6.28
N SER A 94 -4.50 -2.77 6.33
CA SER A 94 -5.96 -2.63 6.24
C SER A 94 -6.53 -1.71 7.33
N ALA A 95 -5.93 -1.70 8.53
CA ALA A 95 -6.32 -0.76 9.58
C ALA A 95 -6.08 0.70 9.18
N GLY A 96 -4.98 0.98 8.46
CA GLY A 96 -4.67 2.30 7.94
C GLY A 96 -5.59 2.71 6.78
N LEU A 97 -5.88 1.77 5.87
CA LEU A 97 -6.80 1.96 4.75
C LEU A 97 -8.23 2.28 5.18
N LYS A 98 -8.67 1.78 6.36
CA LYS A 98 -9.99 2.10 6.95
C LYS A 98 -10.14 3.55 7.38
N SER A 99 -9.04 4.27 7.57
CA SER A 99 -9.08 5.65 8.06
C SER A 99 -9.75 6.57 7.04
N PRO A 100 -10.65 7.49 7.46
CA PRO A 100 -11.20 8.51 6.57
C PRO A 100 -10.15 9.50 6.06
N ASN A 101 -8.96 9.51 6.66
CA ASN A 101 -7.81 10.31 6.21
C ASN A 101 -6.98 9.61 5.13
N CYS A 102 -7.28 8.34 4.81
CA CYS A 102 -6.52 7.59 3.83
C CYS A 102 -6.87 8.04 2.42
N ASN A 103 -5.89 8.60 1.72
CA ASN A 103 -6.04 9.09 0.34
C ASN A 103 -5.31 8.20 -0.68
N LEU A 104 -4.97 6.96 -0.32
CA LEU A 104 -4.24 6.05 -1.21
C LEU A 104 -5.13 5.66 -2.40
N GLU A 105 -4.60 5.79 -3.61
CA GLU A 105 -5.29 5.48 -4.87
C GLU A 105 -4.79 4.17 -5.48
N THR A 106 -3.51 3.84 -5.31
CA THR A 106 -2.90 2.62 -5.84
C THR A 106 -2.13 1.87 -4.76
N LEU A 107 -2.42 0.58 -4.63
CA LEU A 107 -1.71 -0.33 -3.74
C LEU A 107 -1.29 -1.59 -4.51
N SER A 108 0.02 -1.87 -4.55
CA SER A 108 0.52 -3.16 -5.02
C SER A 108 1.04 -4.00 -3.87
N LEU A 109 0.47 -5.20 -3.75
CA LEU A 109 0.82 -6.28 -2.83
C LEU A 109 1.21 -7.53 -3.62
N SER A 110 1.69 -7.36 -4.86
CA SER A 110 2.03 -8.48 -5.73
C SER A 110 3.13 -9.34 -5.10
N GLY A 111 2.95 -10.65 -5.00
CA GLY A 111 3.96 -11.56 -4.44
C GLY A 111 4.20 -11.37 -2.94
N CYS A 112 3.15 -11.04 -2.17
CA CYS A 112 3.24 -10.80 -0.73
C CYS A 112 2.75 -11.96 0.15
N LEU A 113 2.49 -13.13 -0.44
CA LEU A 113 1.93 -14.32 0.20
C LEU A 113 0.56 -14.07 0.86
N VAL A 114 -0.27 -13.26 0.22
CA VAL A 114 -1.63 -12.95 0.69
C VAL A 114 -2.56 -14.13 0.42
N SER A 115 -3.36 -14.53 1.42
CA SER A 115 -4.36 -15.59 1.31
C SER A 115 -5.80 -15.04 1.32
N GLU A 116 -6.78 -15.94 1.47
CA GLU A 116 -8.20 -15.59 1.68
C GLU A 116 -8.38 -14.63 2.89
N GLU A 117 -7.61 -14.80 3.97
CA GLU A 117 -7.73 -13.97 5.18
C GLU A 117 -7.29 -12.52 4.95
N GLY A 118 -6.17 -12.33 4.25
CA GLY A 118 -5.69 -11.00 3.87
C GLY A 118 -6.66 -10.31 2.91
N CYS A 119 -7.27 -11.05 1.98
CA CYS A 119 -8.31 -10.53 1.09
C CYS A 119 -9.57 -10.07 1.86
N ALA A 120 -10.00 -10.84 2.86
CA ALA A 120 -11.10 -10.45 3.74
C ALA A 120 -10.78 -9.15 4.51
N SER A 121 -9.54 -9.00 4.98
CA SER A 121 -9.08 -7.78 5.65
C SER A 121 -9.11 -6.56 4.71
N LEU A 122 -8.61 -6.71 3.48
CA LEU A 122 -8.61 -5.66 2.46
C LEU A 122 -10.03 -5.23 2.09
N ALA A 123 -10.92 -6.17 1.76
CA ALA A 123 -12.30 -5.83 1.40
C ALA A 123 -13.09 -5.20 2.55
N SER A 124 -12.86 -5.65 3.79
CA SER A 124 -13.41 -4.97 4.97
C SER A 124 -12.93 -3.52 5.04
N ALA A 125 -11.66 -3.25 4.70
CA ALA A 125 -11.14 -1.89 4.65
C ALA A 125 -11.76 -1.06 3.53
N LEU A 126 -11.89 -1.61 2.32
CA LEU A 126 -12.45 -0.91 1.16
C LEU A 126 -13.95 -0.63 1.27
N THR A 127 -14.67 -1.41 2.08
CA THR A 127 -16.08 -1.18 2.42
C THR A 127 -16.25 -0.11 3.50
N SER A 128 -15.21 0.13 4.30
CA SER A 128 -15.25 1.08 5.42
C SER A 128 -14.83 2.46 4.96
N ASN A 129 -15.76 3.43 4.99
CA ASN A 129 -15.61 4.76 4.39
C ASN A 129 -15.45 4.68 2.86
N PRO A 130 -15.84 5.72 2.09
CA PRO A 130 -15.59 5.73 0.65
C PRO A 130 -14.08 5.71 0.42
N SER A 131 -13.52 4.52 0.17
CA SER A 131 -12.09 4.37 -0.08
C SER A 131 -11.71 5.16 -1.34
N HIS A 132 -10.54 5.78 -1.31
CA HIS A 132 -9.95 6.43 -2.48
C HIS A 132 -9.22 5.44 -3.41
N LEU A 133 -9.12 4.17 -3.01
CA LEU A 133 -8.36 3.16 -3.74
C LEU A 133 -9.05 2.82 -5.07
N LYS A 134 -8.34 3.05 -6.17
CA LYS A 134 -8.75 2.78 -7.56
C LYS A 134 -8.05 1.55 -8.12
N GLU A 135 -6.82 1.30 -7.72
CA GLU A 135 -6.05 0.16 -8.21
C GLU A 135 -5.51 -0.69 -7.06
N LEU A 136 -5.80 -1.99 -7.13
CA LEU A 136 -5.27 -2.99 -6.21
C LEU A 136 -4.63 -4.13 -7.01
N ASP A 137 -3.34 -4.35 -6.79
CA ASP A 137 -2.61 -5.45 -7.41
C ASP A 137 -2.28 -6.54 -6.37
N LEU A 138 -2.90 -7.70 -6.56
CA LEU A 138 -2.71 -8.92 -5.78
C LEU A 138 -2.12 -10.04 -6.66
N SER A 139 -1.48 -9.72 -7.78
CA SER A 139 -0.81 -10.72 -8.64
C SER A 139 0.20 -11.55 -7.84
N TYR A 140 0.44 -12.80 -8.26
CA TYR A 140 1.38 -13.70 -7.59
C TYR A 140 1.09 -13.93 -6.08
N ASN A 141 -0.18 -13.93 -5.68
CA ASN A 141 -0.64 -14.33 -4.34
C ASN A 141 -1.57 -15.55 -4.41
N HIS A 142 -2.12 -15.97 -3.25
CA HIS A 142 -3.02 -17.11 -3.10
C HIS A 142 -4.36 -16.72 -2.46
N PRO A 143 -5.09 -15.73 -3.00
CA PRO A 143 -6.32 -15.19 -2.42
C PRO A 143 -7.47 -16.20 -2.31
N GLY A 144 -7.36 -17.38 -2.93
CA GLY A 144 -8.37 -18.44 -2.93
C GLY A 144 -9.69 -18.04 -3.57
N ASP A 145 -10.59 -19.00 -3.75
CA ASP A 145 -11.90 -18.76 -4.36
C ASP A 145 -12.75 -17.82 -3.50
N SER A 146 -12.64 -17.95 -2.17
CA SER A 146 -13.40 -17.12 -1.23
C SER A 146 -12.93 -15.66 -1.28
N GLY A 147 -11.61 -15.42 -1.27
CA GLY A 147 -11.06 -14.06 -1.30
C GLY A 147 -11.33 -13.36 -2.63
N VAL A 148 -11.20 -14.07 -3.76
CA VAL A 148 -11.54 -13.54 -5.08
C VAL A 148 -13.02 -13.18 -5.16
N LYS A 149 -13.91 -14.08 -4.74
CA LYS A 149 -15.36 -13.83 -4.73
C LYS A 149 -15.72 -12.60 -3.90
N LEU A 150 -15.05 -12.42 -2.77
CA LEU A 150 -15.31 -11.34 -1.83
C LEU A 150 -14.83 -9.98 -2.38
N LEU A 151 -13.62 -9.91 -2.97
CA LEU A 151 -13.15 -8.71 -3.66
C LEU A 151 -13.98 -8.37 -4.90
N TRP A 152 -14.44 -9.39 -5.63
CA TRP A 152 -15.28 -9.22 -6.81
C TRP A 152 -16.69 -8.74 -6.49
N ALA A 153 -17.24 -9.16 -5.35
CA ALA A 153 -18.50 -8.62 -4.85
C ALA A 153 -18.38 -7.11 -4.58
N GLY A 154 -17.25 -6.68 -4.02
CA GLY A 154 -16.95 -5.26 -3.81
C GLY A 154 -16.83 -4.45 -5.10
N LEU A 155 -16.24 -4.99 -6.18
CA LEU A 155 -16.20 -4.33 -7.50
C LEU A 155 -17.59 -4.06 -8.11
N LYS A 156 -18.64 -4.72 -7.60
CA LYS A 156 -20.03 -4.48 -8.00
C LYS A 156 -20.74 -3.50 -7.10
N ASP A 157 -20.16 -3.17 -5.95
CA ASP A 157 -20.71 -2.23 -5.00
C ASP A 157 -20.44 -0.80 -5.53
N PRO A 158 -21.49 0.02 -5.74
CA PRO A 158 -21.32 1.40 -6.22
C PRO A 158 -20.61 2.32 -5.23
N HIS A 159 -20.39 1.89 -3.99
CA HIS A 159 -19.64 2.64 -2.98
C HIS A 159 -18.13 2.37 -3.05
N TRP A 160 -17.70 1.29 -3.71
CA TRP A 160 -16.30 1.07 -4.00
C TRP A 160 -15.86 1.96 -5.16
N ARG A 161 -14.67 2.55 -5.05
CA ARG A 161 -14.02 3.31 -6.13
C ARG A 161 -12.97 2.49 -6.87
N LEU A 162 -12.87 1.20 -6.57
CA LEU A 162 -11.86 0.32 -7.14
C LEU A 162 -12.19 0.07 -8.62
N GLU A 163 -11.35 0.60 -9.50
CA GLU A 163 -11.48 0.54 -10.95
C GLU A 163 -10.77 -0.68 -11.54
N ALA A 164 -9.64 -1.08 -10.93
CA ALA A 164 -8.83 -2.21 -11.38
C ALA A 164 -8.38 -3.10 -10.20
N LEU A 165 -8.64 -4.39 -10.33
CA LEU A 165 -8.13 -5.45 -9.48
C LEU A 165 -7.29 -6.42 -10.30
N ARG A 166 -6.01 -6.58 -9.97
CA ARG A 166 -5.13 -7.54 -10.65
C ARG A 166 -4.93 -8.77 -9.78
N TYR A 167 -5.16 -9.95 -10.35
CA TYR A 167 -4.91 -11.24 -9.70
C TYR A 167 -4.63 -12.33 -10.74
N GLY A 168 -3.72 -13.27 -10.46
CA GLY A 168 -3.47 -14.44 -11.33
C GLY A 168 -2.98 -14.11 -12.74
N GLY A 169 -2.37 -12.92 -12.95
CA GLY A 169 -2.01 -12.42 -14.28
C GLY A 169 -3.19 -11.83 -15.08
N THR A 170 -4.39 -11.83 -14.51
CA THR A 170 -5.60 -11.21 -15.08
C THR A 170 -5.88 -9.86 -14.43
N CYS A 171 -6.46 -8.93 -15.19
CA CYS A 171 -6.87 -7.61 -14.70
C CYS A 171 -8.39 -7.50 -14.83
N CYS A 172 -9.09 -7.46 -13.69
CA CYS A 172 -10.52 -7.26 -13.60
C CYS A 172 -10.80 -5.76 -13.48
N ARG A 173 -11.68 -5.21 -14.33
CA ARG A 173 -12.06 -3.79 -14.27
C ARG A 173 -13.53 -3.62 -13.89
N SER A 174 -13.84 -2.64 -13.03
CA SER A 174 -15.22 -2.29 -12.71
C SER A 174 -15.86 -1.57 -13.91
N ARG A 175 -17.08 -2.00 -14.28
CA ARG A 175 -17.99 -1.49 -15.32
C ARG A 175 -17.59 -0.19 -16.04
N GLU A 176 -16.77 -0.34 -17.07
CA GLU A 176 -16.91 0.40 -18.35
C GLU A 176 -16.23 -0.30 -19.55
N GLY A 177 -15.74 -1.53 -19.39
CA GLY A 177 -15.25 -2.33 -20.51
C GLY A 177 -15.02 -3.78 -20.12
N LEU A 178 -15.95 -4.63 -20.57
CA LEU A 178 -15.84 -6.08 -20.78
C LEU A 178 -14.94 -6.88 -19.82
N ILE A 179 -15.59 -7.69 -19.00
CA ILE A 179 -14.99 -8.89 -18.40
C ILE A 179 -14.97 -9.97 -19.49
N LEU A 180 -13.77 -10.40 -19.91
CA LEU A 180 -13.51 -11.74 -20.43
C LEU A 180 -12.72 -12.50 -19.37
#